data_AF-A0A7V0T677-F1
#
_entry.id   AF-A0A7V0T677-F1
#
_cell.length_a   1.000
_cell.length_b   1.000
_cell.length_c   1.000
_cell.angle_alpha   90.00
_cell.angle_beta   90.00
_cell.angle_gamma   90.00
#
_symmetry.space_group_name_H-M   'P 1'
#
loop_
_entity.id
_entity.type
_entity.pdbx_description
1 polymer ?
#
loop_
_entity_poly.entity_id
_entity_poly.type
_entity_poly.pdbx_seq_one_letter_code
_entity_poly.pdbx_strand_id
1 'polypeptide(L)'
;MIRVSTFLALAAGVLFFAACPGPQNAASTGVEQAPAGAPPGQVDASDPIAVLTANLHRLEERLARYRAERPENPELDRAASLLDEARAGIAELRETTPEPEEMPLKLHAVNSRFYEFEQLLPPLD
;
A
#
# COMPACT_ATOMS: atom_id res chain seq x y z
N MET A 1 7.11 -20.28 -67.18
CA MET A 1 7.74 -21.58 -67.51
C MET A 1 8.23 -22.24 -66.23
N ILE A 2 8.03 -23.55 -66.17
CA ILE A 2 7.97 -24.44 -65.00
C ILE A 2 9.35 -25.02 -64.64
N ARG A 3 9.61 -25.25 -63.34
CA ARG A 3 10.24 -26.43 -62.67
C ARG A 3 10.51 -26.06 -61.20
N VAL A 4 9.84 -26.59 -60.18
CA VAL A 4 9.66 -27.98 -59.68
C VAL A 4 10.98 -28.72 -59.47
N SER A 5 11.38 -28.89 -58.21
CA SER A 5 11.95 -30.11 -57.58
C SER A 5 12.47 -29.73 -56.18
N THR A 6 11.75 -29.98 -55.07
CA THR A 6 11.48 -31.26 -54.36
C THR A 6 12.69 -31.81 -53.59
N PHE A 7 12.40 -32.29 -52.38
CA PHE A 7 13.18 -33.18 -51.47
C PHE A 7 14.04 -32.46 -50.41
N LEU A 8 14.01 -32.79 -49.12
CA LEU A 8 13.41 -33.91 -48.38
C LEU A 8 13.42 -33.59 -46.86
N ALA A 9 12.46 -34.22 -46.17
CA ALA A 9 12.19 -34.39 -44.74
C ALA A 9 13.42 -34.58 -43.81
N LEU A 10 13.33 -34.45 -42.47
CA LEU A 10 12.60 -35.31 -41.51
C LEU A 10 12.77 -34.65 -40.10
N ALA A 11 11.72 -34.20 -39.41
CA ALA A 11 10.85 -34.92 -38.45
C ALA A 11 11.38 -35.09 -37.00
N ALA A 12 10.39 -35.11 -36.10
CA ALA A 12 10.40 -35.34 -34.64
C ALA A 12 10.68 -34.08 -33.80
N GLY A 13 9.82 -33.65 -32.86
CA GLY A 13 8.86 -34.41 -32.07
C GLY A 13 7.50 -33.73 -31.94
N VAL A 14 6.50 -34.61 -32.01
CA VAL A 14 5.10 -34.47 -31.64
C VAL A 14 4.97 -34.18 -30.14
N LEU A 15 4.05 -33.29 -29.79
CA LEU A 15 3.03 -33.39 -28.72
C LEU A 15 2.18 -32.10 -28.84
N PHE A 16 1.25 -32.00 -29.78
CA PHE A 16 -0.15 -32.41 -29.65
C PHE A 16 -0.72 -32.24 -28.23
N PHE A 17 -1.25 -31.05 -27.95
CA PHE A 17 -2.46 -30.91 -27.16
C PHE A 17 -3.34 -29.82 -27.80
N ALA A 18 -4.32 -30.27 -28.56
CA ALA A 18 -5.43 -29.44 -29.03
C ALA A 18 -6.61 -29.66 -28.07
N ALA A 19 -7.13 -28.59 -27.46
CA ALA A 19 -8.55 -28.45 -27.15
C ALA A 19 -8.91 -27.02 -26.69
N CYS A 20 -9.62 -26.33 -27.58
CA CYS A 20 -10.55 -25.20 -27.42
C CYS A 20 -10.06 -23.74 -27.28
N PRO A 21 -10.56 -22.83 -28.16
CA PRO A 21 -10.16 -21.44 -28.27
C PRO A 21 -11.09 -20.50 -27.48
N GLY A 22 -10.50 -19.56 -26.73
CA GLY A 22 -11.16 -18.30 -26.35
C GLY A 22 -10.66 -17.18 -27.26
N PRO A 23 -11.50 -16.21 -27.67
CA PRO A 23 -11.13 -15.23 -28.67
C PRO A 23 -10.04 -14.29 -28.18
N GLN A 24 -9.08 -14.15 -29.07
CA GLN A 24 -7.94 -13.26 -29.02
C GLN A 24 -8.45 -11.81 -29.09
N ASN A 25 -8.05 -10.99 -28.12
CA ASN A 25 -7.74 -9.60 -28.43
C ASN A 25 -6.30 -9.35 -27.99
N ALA A 26 -5.42 -9.34 -28.99
CA ALA A 26 -4.15 -8.63 -28.97
C ALA A 26 -4.44 -7.13 -28.71
N ALA A 27 -3.58 -6.30 -28.16
CA ALA A 27 -2.14 -6.31 -28.01
C ALA A 27 -1.77 -5.25 -26.94
N SER A 28 -0.72 -5.47 -26.16
CA SER A 28 0.43 -4.56 -26.18
C SER A 28 1.47 -4.99 -25.14
N THR A 29 2.64 -5.24 -25.69
CA THR A 29 3.97 -5.30 -25.10
C THR A 29 4.15 -4.35 -23.92
N GLY A 30 4.66 -4.88 -22.81
CA GLY A 30 5.08 -4.11 -21.65
C GLY A 30 5.71 -5.02 -20.62
N VAL A 31 6.96 -5.42 -20.87
CA VAL A 31 7.87 -5.90 -19.82
C VAL A 31 8.11 -4.68 -18.90
N GLU A 32 7.35 -4.58 -17.81
CA GLU A 32 7.73 -3.69 -16.71
C GLU A 32 8.21 -4.56 -15.56
N GLN A 33 9.53 -4.63 -15.47
CA GLN A 33 10.30 -5.03 -14.30
C GLN A 33 9.63 -4.53 -13.02
N ALA A 34 9.45 -5.42 -12.05
CA ALA A 34 9.24 -5.03 -10.67
C ALA A 34 10.38 -4.09 -10.24
N PRO A 35 10.12 -2.83 -9.86
CA PRO A 35 11.17 -2.01 -9.29
C PRO A 35 11.43 -2.51 -7.87
N ALA A 36 12.68 -2.90 -7.64
CA ALA A 36 13.24 -3.17 -6.33
C ALA A 36 13.02 -1.95 -5.43
N GLY A 37 12.15 -2.10 -4.44
CA GLY A 37 11.76 -1.03 -3.53
C GLY A 37 10.43 -1.34 -2.87
N ALA A 38 10.33 -2.49 -2.20
CA ALA A 38 9.13 -2.86 -1.46
C ALA A 38 8.83 -1.81 -0.38
N PRO A 39 7.72 -1.05 -0.46
CA PRO A 39 7.20 -0.32 0.69
C PRO A 39 6.73 -1.33 1.74
N PRO A 40 6.61 -0.94 3.03
CA PRO A 40 6.30 -1.87 4.10
C PRO A 40 5.01 -2.62 3.79
N GLY A 41 5.01 -3.92 4.11
CA GLY A 41 4.06 -4.93 3.66
C GLY A 41 2.62 -4.41 3.55
N GLN A 42 1.98 -4.76 2.44
CA GLN A 42 0.57 -4.51 2.18
C GLN A 42 -0.24 -4.87 3.42
N VAL A 43 -0.62 -3.85 4.20
CA VAL A 43 -1.63 -3.98 5.23
C VAL A 43 -2.91 -4.27 4.47
N ASP A 44 -3.51 -5.44 4.70
CA ASP A 44 -4.83 -5.74 4.13
C ASP A 44 -5.75 -4.57 4.45
N ALA A 45 -6.17 -3.83 3.41
CA ALA A 45 -7.04 -2.66 3.56
C ALA A 45 -8.44 -3.01 4.13
N SER A 46 -8.67 -4.30 4.43
CA SER A 46 -9.83 -4.81 5.15
C SER A 46 -9.77 -4.62 6.67
N ASP A 47 -8.60 -4.37 7.27
CA ASP A 47 -8.49 -4.06 8.71
C ASP A 47 -8.21 -2.55 8.94
N PRO A 48 -9.23 -1.76 9.29
CA PRO A 48 -9.07 -0.32 9.49
C PRO A 48 -8.13 0.01 10.66
N ILE A 49 -8.03 -0.86 11.68
CA ILE A 49 -7.15 -0.64 12.83
C ILE A 49 -5.70 -0.81 12.41
N ALA A 50 -5.41 -1.81 11.58
CA ALA A 50 -4.05 -2.03 11.06
C ALA A 50 -3.58 -0.83 10.21
N VAL A 51 -4.47 -0.25 9.39
CA VAL A 51 -4.18 0.97 8.62
C VAL A 51 -3.88 2.16 9.54
N LEU A 52 -4.71 2.39 10.57
CA LEU A 52 -4.47 3.47 11.54
C LEU A 52 -3.13 3.27 12.29
N THR A 53 -2.79 2.02 12.62
CA THR A 53 -1.51 1.69 13.28
C THR A 53 -0.31 1.99 12.38
N ALA A 54 -0.39 1.63 11.10
CA ALA A 54 0.67 1.94 10.13
C ALA A 54 0.84 3.47 9.95
N ASN A 55 -0.27 4.20 9.88
CA ASN A 55 -0.24 5.66 9.80
C ASN A 55 0.37 6.30 11.05
N LEU A 56 0.01 5.82 12.24
CA LEU A 56 0.60 6.30 13.50
C LEU A 56 2.13 6.18 13.45
N HIS A 57 2.67 5.00 13.12
CA HIS A 57 4.12 4.80 13.05
C HIS A 57 4.80 5.73 12.05
N ARG A 58 4.21 5.91 10.86
CA ARG A 58 4.73 6.83 9.85
C ARG A 58 4.81 8.28 10.38
N LEU A 59 3.78 8.74 11.10
CA LEU A 59 3.76 10.09 11.64
C LEU A 59 4.70 10.26 12.83
N GLU A 60 4.88 9.22 13.67
CA GLU A 60 5.86 9.20 14.75
C GLU A 60 7.29 9.33 14.23
N GLU A 61 7.64 8.59 13.16
CA GLU A 61 8.93 8.74 12.50
C GLU A 61 9.12 10.16 11.94
N ARG A 62 8.06 10.75 11.37
CA ARG A 62 8.11 12.13 10.85
C ARG A 62 8.32 13.13 11.99
N LEU A 63 7.64 12.97 13.12
CA LEU A 63 7.84 13.79 14.30
C LEU A 63 9.27 13.68 14.85
N ALA A 64 9.84 12.47 14.85
CA ALA A 64 11.23 12.27 15.27
C ALA A 64 12.23 13.01 14.37
N ARG A 65 12.02 13.00 13.04
CA ARG A 65 12.83 13.79 12.10
C ARG A 65 12.68 15.29 12.34
N TYR A 66 11.45 15.76 12.51
CA TYR A 66 11.17 17.17 12.84
C TYR A 66 11.88 17.64 14.11
N ARG A 67 11.89 16.81 15.17
CA ARG A 67 12.62 17.10 16.41
C ARG A 67 14.13 17.17 16.20
N ALA A 68 14.68 16.37 15.29
CA ALA A 68 16.10 16.40 14.97
C ALA A 68 16.50 17.61 14.11
N GLU A 69 15.65 17.99 13.15
CA GLU A 69 15.94 19.06 12.19
C GLU A 69 15.55 20.45 12.68
N ARG A 70 14.47 20.57 13.45
CA ARG A 70 13.88 21.84 13.90
C ARG A 70 13.41 21.76 15.36
N PRO A 71 14.30 21.48 16.33
CA PRO A 71 13.93 21.29 17.74
C PRO A 71 13.23 22.50 18.37
N GLU A 72 13.48 23.70 17.86
CA GLU A 72 12.84 24.95 18.32
C GLU A 72 11.40 25.15 17.83
N ASN A 73 10.85 24.25 17.01
CA ASN A 73 9.48 24.39 16.52
C ASN A 73 8.47 24.21 17.70
N PRO A 74 7.69 25.24 18.05
CA PRO A 74 6.77 25.18 19.20
C PRO A 74 5.61 24.21 19.00
N GLU A 75 5.32 23.80 17.75
CA GLU A 75 4.22 22.87 17.45
C GLU A 75 4.60 21.39 17.70
N LEU A 76 5.86 21.08 18.01
CA LEU A 76 6.32 19.69 18.20
C LEU A 76 5.67 18.99 19.38
N ASP A 77 5.44 19.70 20.48
CA ASP A 77 4.78 19.13 21.67
C ASP A 77 3.31 18.88 21.43
N ARG A 78 2.64 19.80 20.70
CA ARG A 78 1.26 19.62 20.27
C ARG A 78 1.12 18.46 19.31
N ALA A 79 2.01 18.36 18.33
CA ALA A 79 2.04 17.26 17.37
C ALA A 79 2.29 15.91 18.05
N ALA A 80 3.18 15.85 19.05
CA ALA A 80 3.37 14.66 19.88
C ALA A 80 2.09 14.25 20.62
N SER A 81 1.41 15.23 21.23
CA SER A 81 0.18 14.99 21.98
C SER A 81 -0.92 14.40 21.08
N LEU A 82 -1.06 14.88 19.85
CA LEU A 82 -2.02 14.32 18.87
C LEU A 82 -1.72 12.87 18.53
N LEU A 83 -0.45 12.49 18.39
CA LEU A 83 -0.06 11.10 18.13
C LEU A 83 -0.28 10.20 19.36
N ASP A 84 -0.04 10.71 20.57
CA ASP A 84 -0.33 9.98 21.81
C ASP A 84 -1.83 9.74 21.98
N GLU A 85 -2.67 10.74 21.68
CA GLU A 85 -4.14 10.57 21.65
C GLU A 85 -4.58 9.55 20.61
N ALA A 86 -4.04 9.62 19.39
CA ALA A 86 -4.35 8.66 18.33
C ALA A 86 -3.93 7.23 18.72
N ARG A 87 -2.76 7.08 19.35
CA ARG A 87 -2.27 5.81 19.89
C ARG A 87 -3.20 5.24 20.96
N ALA A 88 -3.68 6.08 21.88
CA ALA A 88 -4.65 5.67 22.88
C ALA A 88 -5.97 5.22 22.24
N GLY A 89 -6.47 5.96 21.25
CA GLY A 89 -7.69 5.58 20.52
C GLY A 89 -7.55 4.28 19.73
N ILE A 90 -6.40 4.01 19.13
CA ILE A 90 -6.10 2.72 18.48
C ILE A 90 -6.07 1.58 19.50
N ALA A 91 -5.44 1.80 20.66
CA ALA A 91 -5.40 0.80 21.72
C ALA A 91 -6.82 0.47 22.21
N GLU A 92 -7.65 1.49 22.44
CA GLU A 92 -9.06 1.33 22.82
C GLU A 92 -9.84 0.52 21.77
N LEU A 93 -9.66 0.82 20.48
CA LEU A 93 -10.28 0.08 19.37
C LEU A 93 -9.86 -1.39 19.28
N ARG A 94 -8.65 -1.72 19.77
CA ARG A 94 -8.14 -3.10 19.79
C ARG A 94 -8.64 -3.88 21.01
N GLU A 95 -8.73 -3.20 22.15
CA GLU A 95 -9.09 -3.82 23.42
C GLU A 95 -10.61 -3.91 23.62
N THR A 96 -11.33 -2.88 23.17
CA THR A 96 -12.80 -2.87 23.15
C THR A 96 -13.26 -3.28 21.76
N THR A 97 -14.03 -4.36 21.64
CA THR A 97 -14.78 -4.63 20.41
C THR A 97 -15.96 -3.66 20.40
N PRO A 98 -15.90 -2.53 19.69
CA PRO A 98 -16.95 -1.52 19.76
C PRO A 98 -18.20 -2.05 19.08
N GLU A 99 -19.36 -1.53 19.46
CA GLU A 99 -20.57 -1.81 18.70
C GLU A 99 -20.37 -1.37 17.23
N PRO A 100 -20.96 -2.07 16.24
CA PRO A 100 -20.78 -1.74 14.82
C PRO A 100 -21.13 -0.28 14.47
N GLU A 101 -22.02 0.32 15.25
CA GLU A 101 -22.50 1.70 15.11
C GLU A 101 -21.46 2.73 15.61
N GLU A 102 -20.67 2.35 16.62
CA GLU A 102 -19.66 3.20 17.24
C GLU A 102 -18.31 3.11 16.53
N MET A 103 -18.06 1.99 15.85
CA MET A 103 -16.80 1.73 15.15
C MET A 103 -16.41 2.84 14.16
N PRO A 104 -17.29 3.33 13.26
CA PRO A 104 -16.95 4.43 12.36
C PRO A 104 -16.61 5.73 13.09
N LEU A 105 -17.29 6.02 14.20
CA LEU A 105 -17.06 7.23 15.00
C LEU A 105 -15.69 7.19 15.68
N LYS A 106 -15.34 6.06 16.29
CA LYS A 106 -14.03 5.87 16.92
C LYS A 106 -12.89 5.89 15.90
N LEU A 107 -13.06 5.24 14.74
CA LEU A 107 -12.09 5.31 13.64
C LEU A 107 -11.92 6.75 13.14
N HIS A 108 -13.03 7.49 12.98
CA HIS A 108 -12.99 8.88 12.56
C HIS A 108 -12.25 9.76 13.58
N ALA A 109 -12.48 9.55 14.88
CA ALA A 109 -11.81 10.31 15.95
C ALA A 109 -10.28 10.09 15.95
N VAL A 110 -9.81 8.87 15.73
CA VAL A 110 -8.36 8.63 15.56
C VAL A 110 -7.84 9.31 14.30
N ASN A 111 -8.54 9.15 13.19
CA ASN A 111 -8.10 9.66 11.90
C ASN A 111 -8.08 11.20 11.85
N SER A 112 -8.97 11.88 12.59
CA SER A 112 -8.94 13.34 12.68
C SER A 112 -7.67 13.84 13.37
N ARG A 113 -7.14 13.11 14.35
CA ARG A 113 -5.85 13.47 14.99
C ARG A 113 -4.68 13.40 14.03
N PHE A 114 -4.68 12.43 13.13
CA PHE A 114 -3.68 12.36 12.06
C PHE A 114 -3.79 13.58 11.13
N TYR A 115 -5.00 13.94 10.72
CA TYR A 115 -5.20 15.11 9.86
C TYR A 115 -4.78 16.43 10.54
N GLU A 116 -5.05 16.59 11.83
CA GLU A 116 -4.56 17.72 12.62
C GLU A 116 -3.03 17.75 12.69
N PHE A 117 -2.39 16.59 12.90
CA PHE A 117 -0.92 16.47 12.90
C PHE A 117 -0.33 16.90 11.56
N GLU A 118 -0.92 16.48 10.44
CA GLU A 118 -0.41 16.82 9.11
C GLU A 118 -0.55 18.31 8.76
N GLN A 119 -1.53 19.00 9.36
CA GLN A 119 -1.66 20.45 9.24
C GLN A 119 -0.61 21.20 10.07
N LEU A 120 -0.26 20.68 11.25
CA LEU A 120 0.76 21.29 12.11
C LEU A 120 2.17 21.07 11.57
N LEU A 121 2.46 19.83 11.18
CA LEU A 121 3.77 19.40 10.69
C LEU A 121 3.60 18.81 9.29
N PRO A 122 3.71 19.64 8.24
CA PRO A 122 3.63 19.19 6.85
C PRO A 122 4.76 18.20 6.52
N PRO A 123 4.79 17.60 5.32
CA PRO A 123 5.91 16.77 4.92
C PRO A 123 7.23 17.55 4.94
N LEU A 124 8.31 16.87 5.36
CA LEU A 124 9.67 17.35 5.14
C LEU A 124 10.09 16.96 3.71
N ASP A 125 10.56 17.93 2.94
CA ASP A 125 11.10 17.75 1.58
C ASP A 125 12.48 17.08 1.57
#